data_AF-A0A0G1YVV6-F1
#
_entry.id   AF-A0A0G1YVV6-F1
#
_cell.length_a   1.000
_cell.length_b   1.000
_cell.length_c   1.000
_cell.angle_alpha   90.00
_cell.angle_beta   90.00
_cell.angle_gamma   90.00
#
_symmetry.space_group_name_H-M   'P 1'
#
loop_
_entity.id
_entity.type
_entity.pdbx_description
1 polymer ?
#
loop_
_entity_poly.entity_id
_entity_poly.type
_entity_poly.pdbx_seq_one_letter_code
_entity_poly.pdbx_strand_id
1 'polypeptide(L)'
;MRVVRQRSAITVYCIADLSASMAFGAKMPALATFVASLAYSAYRTRDSFGFVGCDTELREEFMVPPARRKGTALELGVRLAEFAPRGKDALGLMRAHEFLKPRRS
;
A
#
# COMPACT_ATOMS: atom_id res chain seq x y z
N MET A 1 -38.60 -6.50 -2.39
CA MET A 1 -37.52 -7.44 -2.05
C MET A 1 -36.25 -6.64 -1.77
N ARG A 2 -35.75 -6.62 -0.52
CA ARG A 2 -34.51 -5.90 -0.16
C ARG A 2 -33.35 -6.87 -0.34
N VAL A 3 -32.51 -6.66 -1.35
CA VAL A 3 -31.27 -7.45 -1.51
C VAL A 3 -30.31 -7.05 -0.39
N VAL A 4 -30.21 -7.88 0.63
CA VAL A 4 -29.19 -7.73 1.68
C VAL A 4 -27.89 -8.28 1.11
N ARG A 5 -27.04 -7.39 0.56
CA ARG A 5 -25.66 -7.75 0.23
C ARG A 5 -24.88 -7.85 1.54
N GLN A 6 -24.62 -9.07 2.00
CA GLN A 6 -23.68 -9.29 3.09
C GLN A 6 -22.28 -8.92 2.59
N ARG A 7 -21.82 -7.70 2.90
CA ARG A 7 -20.44 -7.28 2.63
C ARG A 7 -19.54 -7.95 3.67
N SER A 8 -18.87 -9.02 3.27
CA SER A 8 -17.71 -9.54 4.00
C SER A 8 -16.59 -8.52 3.92
N ALA A 9 -16.03 -8.11 5.05
CA ALA A 9 -14.84 -7.28 5.06
C ALA A 9 -13.67 -8.05 4.42
N ILE A 10 -12.95 -7.40 3.52
CA ILE A 10 -11.78 -7.97 2.84
C ILE A 10 -10.49 -7.35 3.36
N THR A 11 -9.37 -7.93 2.95
CA THR A 11 -8.05 -7.31 3.13
C THR A 11 -7.57 -6.78 1.79
N VAL A 12 -7.34 -5.47 1.73
CA VAL A 12 -6.78 -4.76 0.58
C VAL A 12 -5.27 -4.63 0.79
N TYR A 13 -4.48 -5.11 -0.16
CA TYR A 13 -3.05 -4.90 -0.19
C TYR A 13 -2.66 -4.01 -1.36
N CYS A 14 -1.81 -3.02 -1.10
CA CYS A 14 -1.16 -2.25 -2.13
C CYS A 14 0.33 -2.57 -2.13
N ILE A 15 0.84 -3.03 -3.27
CA ILE A 15 2.27 -3.25 -3.48
C ILE A 15 2.71 -2.19 -4.48
N ALA A 16 3.70 -1.38 -4.10
CA ALA A 16 4.14 -0.25 -4.89
C ALA A 16 5.62 -0.37 -5.27
N ASP A 17 5.90 -0.08 -6.54
CA ASP A 17 7.27 0.17 -7.02
C ASP A 17 7.76 1.52 -6.47
N LEU A 18 8.96 1.51 -5.90
CA LEU A 18 9.71 2.61 -5.31
C LEU A 18 11.14 2.68 -5.90
N SER A 19 11.34 2.13 -7.10
CA SER A 19 12.56 2.23 -7.89
C SER A 19 12.84 3.66 -8.35
N ALA A 20 14.08 3.95 -8.74
CA ALA A 20 14.52 5.26 -9.23
C ALA A 20 13.67 5.79 -10.38
N SER A 21 13.07 4.92 -11.19
CA SER A 21 12.14 5.30 -12.27
C SER A 21 10.90 6.05 -11.78
N MET A 22 10.55 5.88 -10.49
CA MET A 22 9.44 6.56 -9.81
C MET A 22 9.80 7.97 -9.36
N ALA A 23 11.09 8.33 -9.30
CA ALA A 23 11.52 9.71 -9.06
C ALA A 23 11.26 10.62 -10.27
N PHE A 24 10.94 10.06 -11.43
CA PHE A 24 10.71 10.85 -12.65
C PHE A 24 9.34 11.55 -12.65
N GLY A 25 9.35 12.87 -12.76
CA GLY A 25 8.14 13.68 -12.82
C GLY A 25 7.33 13.63 -11.53
N ALA A 26 6.00 13.59 -11.65
CA ALA A 26 5.07 13.63 -10.51
C ALA A 26 4.64 12.23 -10.02
N LYS A 27 5.38 11.17 -10.35
CA LYS A 27 5.01 9.78 -10.00
C LYS A 27 4.95 9.52 -8.49
N MET A 28 5.96 9.97 -7.73
CA MET A 28 5.94 9.83 -6.26
C MET A 28 4.78 10.58 -5.60
N PRO A 29 4.55 11.88 -5.90
CA PRO A 29 3.37 12.58 -5.39
C PRO A 29 2.03 11.92 -5.77
N ALA A 30 1.92 11.42 -7.01
CA ALA A 30 0.73 10.70 -7.47
C ALA A 30 0.53 9.39 -6.71
N LEU A 31 1.60 8.61 -6.50
CA LEU A 31 1.57 7.38 -5.70
C LEU A 31 1.15 7.68 -4.26
N ALA A 32 1.74 8.71 -3.63
CA ALA A 32 1.41 9.12 -2.26
C ALA A 32 -0.09 9.45 -2.12
N THR A 33 -0.62 10.24 -3.04
CA THR A 33 -2.04 10.63 -3.07
C THR A 33 -2.95 9.42 -3.30
N PHE A 34 -2.56 8.52 -4.20
CA PHE A 34 -3.29 7.30 -4.50
C PHE A 34 -3.36 6.37 -3.28
N VAL A 35 -2.21 6.10 -2.65
CA VAL A 35 -2.12 5.21 -1.47
C VAL A 35 -2.91 5.77 -0.29
N ALA A 36 -2.83 7.08 -0.03
CA ALA A 36 -3.63 7.73 1.00
C ALA A 36 -5.15 7.59 0.72
N SER A 37 -5.55 7.80 -0.53
CA SER A 37 -6.95 7.68 -0.95
C SER A 37 -7.45 6.23 -0.85
N LEU A 38 -6.63 5.26 -1.24
CA LEU A 38 -6.92 3.83 -1.16
C LEU A 38 -7.09 3.36 0.29
N ALA A 39 -6.14 3.72 1.17
CA ALA A 39 -6.19 3.38 2.59
C ALA A 39 -7.41 4.02 3.28
N TYR A 40 -7.72 5.27 2.95
CA TYR A 40 -8.92 5.94 3.46
C TYR A 40 -10.22 5.26 2.98
N SER A 41 -10.26 4.87 1.70
CA SER A 41 -11.40 4.14 1.14
C SER A 41 -11.61 2.80 1.84
N ALA A 42 -10.55 2.00 2.01
CA ALA A 42 -10.61 0.72 2.72
C ALA A 42 -11.11 0.90 4.16
N TYR A 43 -10.63 1.92 4.87
CA TYR A 43 -11.14 2.25 6.20
C TYR A 43 -12.65 2.57 6.19
N ARG A 44 -13.12 3.37 5.22
CA ARG A 44 -14.54 3.74 5.08
C ARG A 44 -15.43 2.54 4.77
N THR A 45 -14.92 1.54 4.05
CA THR A 45 -15.64 0.30 3.73
C THR A 45 -15.49 -0.80 4.79
N ARG A 46 -14.72 -0.54 5.87
CA ARG A 46 -14.37 -1.49 6.95
C ARG A 46 -13.48 -2.65 6.47
N ASP A 47 -12.72 -2.42 5.42
CA ASP A 47 -11.70 -3.34 4.94
C ASP A 47 -10.36 -3.08 5.66
N SER A 48 -9.57 -4.13 5.84
CA SER A 48 -8.19 -3.99 6.33
C SER A 48 -7.30 -3.50 5.18
N PHE A 49 -6.37 -2.60 5.46
CA PHE A 49 -5.41 -2.09 4.47
C PHE A 49 -3.98 -2.44 4.88
N GLY A 50 -3.23 -3.06 3.98
CA GLY A 50 -1.79 -3.30 4.07
C GLY A 50 -1.04 -2.69 2.89
N PHE A 51 0.24 -2.39 3.11
CA PHE A 51 1.11 -1.77 2.11
C PHE A 51 2.50 -2.41 2.11
N VAL A 52 3.09 -2.54 0.93
CA VAL A 52 4.48 -2.96 0.75
C VAL A 52 5.11 -2.12 -0.34
N GLY A 53 6.16 -1.37 0.01
CA GLY A 53 7.04 -0.71 -0.96
C GLY A 53 8.19 -1.63 -1.38
N CYS A 54 8.54 -1.62 -2.66
CA CYS A 54 9.64 -2.42 -3.18
C CYS A 54 10.45 -1.66 -4.24
N ASP A 55 11.75 -1.90 -4.28
CA ASP A 55 12.60 -1.60 -5.43
C ASP A 55 13.34 -2.88 -5.85
N THR A 56 14.67 -2.92 -5.82
CA THR A 56 15.44 -4.15 -5.94
C THR A 56 15.14 -5.11 -4.79
N GLU A 57 14.80 -4.58 -3.61
CA GLU A 57 14.36 -5.37 -2.47
C GLU A 57 13.05 -4.84 -1.89
N LEU A 58 12.45 -5.59 -0.96
CA LEU A 58 11.33 -5.05 -0.18
C LEU A 58 11.88 -4.00 0.79
N ARG A 59 11.22 -2.84 0.88
CA ARG A 59 11.64 -1.78 1.79
C ARG A 59 10.89 -1.91 3.11
N GLU A 60 11.59 -2.36 4.16
CA GLU A 60 11.00 -2.60 5.49
C GLU A 60 10.33 -1.35 6.08
N GLU A 61 10.91 -0.18 5.86
CA GLU A 61 10.32 1.09 6.24
C GLU A 61 8.93 1.30 5.60
N PHE A 62 8.68 0.73 4.42
CA PHE A 62 7.41 0.78 3.70
C PHE A 62 6.60 -0.52 3.80
N MET A 63 6.77 -1.27 4.88
CA MET A 63 5.92 -2.42 5.19
C MET A 63 4.87 -2.07 6.25
N VAL A 64 3.61 -2.08 5.83
CA VAL A 64 2.46 -1.88 6.72
C VAL A 64 1.63 -3.15 6.73
N PRO A 65 1.55 -3.89 7.85
CA PRO A 65 0.69 -5.06 7.95
C PRO A 65 -0.78 -4.63 7.83
N PRO A 66 -1.64 -5.51 7.26
CA PRO A 66 -3.04 -5.21 7.07
C PRO A 66 -3.74 -4.91 8.40
N ALA A 67 -4.29 -3.71 8.52
CA ALA A 67 -5.04 -3.32 9.71
C ALA A 67 -6.16 -2.34 9.36
N ARG A 68 -7.17 -2.27 10.22
CA ARG A 68 -8.24 -1.26 10.15
C ARG A 68 -7.83 -0.05 10.99
N ARG A 69 -7.01 0.84 10.44
CA ARG A 69 -6.50 2.02 11.15
C ARG A 69 -6.72 3.30 10.33
N LYS A 70 -7.42 4.27 10.92
CA LYS A 70 -7.72 5.56 10.28
C LYS A 70 -6.47 6.38 9.95
N GLY A 71 -5.46 6.37 10.82
CA GLY A 71 -4.24 7.17 10.69
C GLY A 71 -3.26 6.70 9.63
N THR A 72 -3.30 5.40 9.26
CA THR A 72 -2.37 4.77 8.32
C THR A 72 -2.37 5.43 6.94
N ALA A 73 -3.51 5.93 6.49
CA ALA A 73 -3.64 6.59 5.19
C ALA A 73 -2.81 7.87 5.08
N LEU A 74 -2.93 8.75 6.08
CA LEU A 74 -2.25 10.05 6.07
C LEU A 74 -0.74 9.87 6.32
N GLU A 75 -0.39 9.06 7.32
CA GLU A 75 1.01 8.77 7.67
C GLU A 75 1.78 8.21 6.47
N LEU A 76 1.21 7.19 5.81
CA LEU A 76 1.87 6.56 4.67
C LEU A 76 1.96 7.50 3.46
N GLY A 77 0.93 8.33 3.22
CA GLY A 77 0.96 9.35 2.17
C GLY A 77 2.07 10.36 2.37
N VAL A 78 2.23 10.91 3.58
CA VAL A 78 3.31 11.85 3.91
C VAL A 78 4.68 11.20 3.70
N ARG A 79 4.88 10.00 4.26
CA ARG A 79 6.15 9.27 4.14
C ARG A 79 6.52 8.95 2.69
N LEU A 80 5.54 8.63 1.84
CA LEU A 80 5.76 8.40 0.41
C LEU A 80 6.06 9.71 -0.34
N ALA A 81 5.42 10.82 0.02
CA ALA A 81 5.66 12.11 -0.61
C ALA A 81 7.09 12.65 -0.32
N GLU A 82 7.63 12.34 0.86
CA GLU A 82 8.99 12.73 1.28
C GLU A 82 10.07 11.73 0.84
N PHE A 83 9.68 10.57 0.31
CA PHE A 83 10.63 9.53 -0.10
C PHE A 83 11.30 9.88 -1.43
N ALA A 84 12.62 9.72 -1.48
CA ALA A 84 13.42 9.87 -2.69
C ALA A 84 13.86 8.48 -3.22
N PRO A 85 13.22 7.96 -4.29
CA PRO A 85 13.56 6.67 -4.88
C PRO A 85 14.98 6.61 -5.42
N ARG A 86 15.73 5.56 -5.03
CA ARG A 86 17.13 5.34 -5.47
C ARG A 86 17.42 3.93 -5.97
N GLY A 87 16.50 2.98 -5.80
CA GLY A 87 16.69 1.58 -6.23
C GLY A 87 16.77 1.45 -7.74
N LYS A 88 17.55 0.50 -8.25
CA LYS A 88 17.84 0.43 -9.70
C LYS A 88 16.69 -0.17 -10.52
N ASP A 89 15.88 -1.01 -9.90
CA ASP A 89 14.79 -1.77 -10.54
C ASP A 89 13.68 -2.07 -9.53
N ALA A 90 12.67 -2.83 -9.96
CA ALA A 90 11.52 -3.26 -9.17
C ALA A 90 11.52 -4.78 -8.90
N LEU A 91 12.68 -5.44 -8.91
CA LEU A 91 12.76 -6.90 -8.76
C LEU A 91 12.18 -7.41 -7.43
N GLY A 92 12.19 -6.59 -6.39
CA GLY A 92 11.57 -6.83 -5.10
C GLY A 92 10.07 -7.11 -5.18
N LEU A 93 9.40 -6.68 -6.27
CA LEU A 93 7.99 -6.99 -6.52
C LEU A 93 7.73 -8.51 -6.59
N MET A 94 8.71 -9.30 -7.08
CA MET A 94 8.59 -10.76 -7.12
C MET A 94 8.53 -11.38 -5.71
N ARG A 95 9.14 -10.74 -4.72
CA ARG A 95 9.11 -11.17 -3.31
C ARG A 95 7.84 -10.74 -2.57
N ALA A 96 6.99 -9.92 -3.18
CA ALA A 96 5.78 -9.42 -2.52
C ALA A 96 4.82 -10.54 -2.07
N HIS A 97 4.86 -11.70 -2.73
CA HIS A 97 4.08 -12.89 -2.35
C HIS A 97 4.38 -13.38 -0.92
N GLU A 98 5.59 -13.15 -0.40
CA GLU A 98 5.98 -13.49 0.97
C GLU A 98 5.17 -12.70 2.00
N PHE A 99 4.81 -11.46 1.64
CA PHE A 99 4.05 -10.53 2.47
C PHE A 99 2.53 -10.68 2.34
N LEU A 100 2.07 -11.28 1.25
CA LEU A 100 0.64 -11.51 0.99
C LEU A 100 0.07 -12.71 1.75
N LYS A 101 0.88 -13.45 2.52
CA LYS A 101 0.39 -14.58 3.32
C LYS A 101 -0.74 -14.09 4.24
N PRO A 102 -1.97 -14.59 4.08
CA PRO A 102 -3.04 -14.26 5.01
C PRO A 102 -2.63 -14.74 6.39
N ARG A 103 -2.49 -13.83 7.36
CA ARG A 103 -2.50 -14.26 8.76
C ARG A 103 -3.89 -14.82 9.02
N ARG A 104 -4.00 -16.15 9.11
CA ARG A 104 -5.18 -16.82 9.64
C ARG A 104 -5.36 -16.29 11.06
N SER A 105 -6.46 -15.56 11.28
CA SER A 105 -6.94 -15.19 12.61
C SER A 105 -7.40 -16.42 13.36
#